data_AF-A0A2A3JMH4-F1
#
_entry.id   AF-A0A2A3JMH4-F1
#
_cell.length_a   1.000
_cell.length_b   1.000
_cell.length_c   1.000
_cell.angle_alpha   90.00
_cell.angle_beta   90.00
_cell.angle_gamma   90.00
#
_symmetry.space_group_name_H-M   'P 1'
#
loop_
_entity.id
_entity.type
_entity.pdbx_description
1 polymer ?
#
loop_
_entity_poly.entity_id
_entity_poly.type
_entity_poly.pdbx_seq_one_letter_code
_entity_poly.pdbx_strand_id
1 'polypeptide(L)'
;MATQTQSQEHTDTFAALSDCFSADLAALIGEEAPLNATPAGFIDLVERVRDVLGTASVGYLQDAHEDLDDAVTYLTDAVTSPAGDQRSLLAWARTHLRDAIETAR
;
A
#
# COMPACT_ATOMS: atom_id res chain seq x y z
N MET A 1 -27.36 6.81 -19.14
CA MET A 1 -27.11 5.91 -17.99
C MET A 1 -25.70 5.36 -18.16
N ALA A 2 -24.70 5.96 -17.52
CA ALA A 2 -23.30 5.56 -17.62
C ALA A 2 -22.54 6.05 -16.38
N THR A 3 -22.70 5.35 -15.25
CA THR A 3 -21.96 5.66 -14.01
C THR A 3 -21.51 4.41 -13.24
N GLN A 4 -21.78 3.20 -13.74
CA GLN A 4 -21.44 1.95 -13.02
C GLN A 4 -20.03 1.42 -13.29
N THR A 5 -19.47 1.62 -14.48
CA THR A 5 -18.18 1.01 -14.86
C THR A 5 -16.98 1.64 -14.14
N GLN A 6 -16.99 2.95 -13.88
CA GLN A 6 -15.84 3.64 -13.26
C GLN A 6 -15.61 3.21 -11.80
N SER A 7 -16.67 2.98 -11.02
CA SER A 7 -16.54 2.58 -9.61
C SER A 7 -15.98 1.16 -9.47
N GLN A 8 -16.30 0.28 -10.41
CA GLN A 8 -15.83 -1.11 -10.42
C GLN A 8 -14.35 -1.21 -10.81
N GLU A 9 -13.93 -0.56 -11.90
CA GLU A 9 -12.52 -0.57 -12.34
C GLU A 9 -11.54 -0.05 -11.27
N HIS A 10 -11.96 0.93 -10.47
CA HIS A 10 -11.14 1.44 -9.37
C HIS A 10 -11.00 0.45 -8.21
N THR A 11 -12.09 -0.23 -7.88
CA THR A 11 -12.09 -1.26 -6.84
C THR A 11 -11.18 -2.42 -7.25
N ASP A 12 -11.24 -2.83 -8.52
CA ASP A 12 -10.35 -3.84 -9.10
C ASP A 12 -8.88 -3.41 -9.08
N THR A 13 -8.58 -2.13 -9.34
CA THR A 13 -7.20 -1.62 -9.34
C THR A 13 -6.59 -1.63 -7.94
N PHE A 14 -7.36 -1.19 -6.93
CA PHE A 14 -6.89 -1.23 -5.54
C PHE A 14 -6.69 -2.68 -5.08
N ALA A 15 -7.66 -3.56 -5.36
CA ALA A 15 -7.57 -4.98 -5.00
C ALA A 15 -6.33 -5.65 -5.62
N ALA A 16 -6.07 -5.41 -6.91
CA ALA A 16 -4.87 -5.94 -7.58
C ALA A 16 -3.57 -5.43 -6.96
N LEU A 17 -3.54 -4.18 -6.48
CA LEU A 17 -2.39 -3.64 -5.76
C LEU A 17 -2.23 -4.33 -4.40
N SER A 18 -3.30 -4.44 -3.62
CA SER A 18 -3.28 -5.13 -2.32
C SER A 18 -2.83 -6.59 -2.44
N ASP A 19 -3.38 -7.34 -3.40
CA ASP A 19 -3.00 -8.73 -3.65
C ASP A 19 -1.52 -8.87 -4.02
N CYS A 20 -0.96 -7.89 -4.75
CA CYS A 20 0.42 -7.94 -5.20
C CYS A 20 1.44 -7.75 -4.07
N PHE A 21 1.09 -7.03 -3.00
CA PHE A 21 2.04 -6.61 -1.97
C PHE A 21 1.78 -7.18 -0.57
N SER A 22 0.56 -7.63 -0.27
CA SER A 22 0.19 -8.04 1.09
C SER A 22 1.07 -9.18 1.63
N ALA A 23 1.44 -10.13 0.78
CA ALA A 23 2.30 -11.26 1.16
C ALA A 23 3.71 -10.82 1.56
N ASP A 24 4.36 -10.00 0.74
CA ASP A 24 5.70 -9.49 1.00
C ASP A 24 5.72 -8.58 2.24
N LEU A 25 4.74 -7.68 2.36
CA LEU A 25 4.61 -6.79 3.51
C LEU A 25 4.40 -7.56 4.82
N ALA A 26 3.48 -8.52 4.84
CA ALA A 26 3.25 -9.34 6.04
C ALA A 26 4.50 -10.14 6.41
N ALA A 27 5.25 -10.64 5.42
CA ALA A 27 6.49 -11.36 5.65
C ALA A 27 7.59 -10.51 6.31
N LEU A 28 7.64 -9.19 6.06
CA LEU A 28 8.62 -8.28 6.69
C LEU A 28 8.44 -8.20 8.22
N ILE A 29 7.23 -8.44 8.71
CA ILE A 29 6.90 -8.41 10.15
C ILE A 29 6.54 -9.79 10.71
N GLY A 30 6.73 -10.86 9.93
CA GLY A 30 6.46 -12.23 10.33
C GLY A 30 4.98 -12.56 10.53
N GLU A 31 4.08 -11.80 9.90
CA GLU A 31 2.63 -12.02 9.91
C GLU A 31 2.17 -12.79 8.67
N GLU A 32 0.95 -13.34 8.73
CA GLU A 32 0.27 -13.92 7.56
C GLU A 32 -0.56 -12.86 6.83
N ALA A 33 -0.52 -12.85 5.50
CA ALA A 33 -1.21 -11.85 4.70
C ALA A 33 -2.75 -12.03 4.75
N PRO A 34 -3.51 -10.94 4.89
CA PRO A 34 -4.96 -11.00 4.81
C PRO A 34 -5.42 -11.36 3.39
N LEU A 35 -6.16 -12.47 3.26
CA LEU A 35 -6.61 -13.03 1.97
C LEU A 35 -7.65 -12.18 1.21
N ASN A 36 -8.25 -11.18 1.85
CA ASN A 36 -9.26 -10.28 1.24
C ASN A 36 -9.21 -8.91 1.93
N ALA A 37 -8.07 -8.22 1.80
CA ALA A 37 -7.92 -6.92 2.41
C ALA A 37 -8.89 -5.92 1.78
N THR A 38 -9.75 -5.30 2.61
CA THR A 38 -10.42 -4.07 2.21
C THR A 38 -9.37 -2.97 2.03
N PRO A 39 -9.66 -1.87 1.32
CA PRO A 39 -8.70 -0.78 1.18
C PRO A 39 -8.14 -0.29 2.52
N ALA A 40 -9.01 -0.15 3.53
CA ALA A 40 -8.60 0.18 4.89
C ALA A 40 -7.74 -0.90 5.54
N GLY A 41 -8.07 -2.19 5.35
CA GLY A 41 -7.27 -3.28 5.90
C GLY A 41 -5.88 -3.42 5.27
N PHE A 42 -5.75 -3.06 3.99
CA PHE A 42 -4.45 -3.01 3.32
C PHE A 42 -3.62 -1.81 3.82
N ILE A 43 -4.23 -0.63 3.97
CA ILE A 43 -3.56 0.55 4.53
C ILE A 43 -3.05 0.25 5.96
N ASP A 44 -3.89 -0.36 6.80
CA ASP A 44 -3.52 -0.73 8.18
C ASP A 44 -2.34 -1.72 8.22
N LEU A 45 -2.26 -2.66 7.27
CA LEU A 45 -1.09 -3.54 7.13
C LEU A 45 0.17 -2.73 6.81
N VAL A 46 0.10 -1.81 5.85
CA VAL A 46 1.25 -0.97 5.46
C VAL A 46 1.70 -0.09 6.64
N GLU A 47 0.76 0.51 7.38
CA GLU A 47 1.04 1.29 8.60
C GLU A 47 1.72 0.45 9.67
N ARG A 48 1.26 -0.79 9.91
CA ARG A 48 1.90 -1.70 10.86
C ARG A 48 3.34 -2.03 10.47
N VAL A 49 3.58 -2.35 9.21
CA VAL A 49 4.94 -2.62 8.72
C VAL A 49 5.82 -1.38 8.88
N ARG A 50 5.32 -0.21 8.45
CA ARG A 50 6.01 1.08 8.64
C ARG A 50 6.41 1.28 10.09
N ASP A 51 5.49 1.08 11.02
CA ASP A 51 5.74 1.31 12.45
C ASP A 51 6.79 0.33 12.98
N VAL A 52 6.75 -0.95 12.60
CA VAL A 52 7.78 -1.93 12.97
C VAL A 52 9.14 -1.53 12.42
N LEU A 53 9.24 -1.16 11.13
CA LEU A 53 10.51 -0.75 10.53
C LEU A 53 11.05 0.54 11.17
N GLY A 54 10.18 1.49 11.51
CA GLY A 54 10.56 2.74 12.17
C GLY A 54 11.13 2.55 13.58
N THR A 55 10.81 1.44 14.26
CA THR A 55 11.43 1.10 15.55
C THR A 55 12.85 0.51 15.40
N ALA A 56 13.25 0.09 14.21
CA ALA A 56 14.57 -0.46 13.97
C ALA A 56 15.63 0.65 13.96
N SER A 57 16.78 0.40 14.59
CA SER A 57 17.94 1.31 14.56
C SER A 57 18.85 1.07 13.36
N VAL A 58 18.32 0.51 12.28
CA VAL A 58 19.07 0.07 11.09
C VAL A 58 18.75 1.03 9.96
N GLY A 59 19.77 1.66 9.37
CA GLY A 59 19.59 2.75 8.40
C GLY A 59 18.69 2.39 7.21
N TYR A 60 18.92 1.25 6.56
CA TYR A 60 18.07 0.85 5.42
C TYR A 60 16.61 0.56 5.82
N LEU A 61 16.35 0.18 7.08
CA LEU A 61 14.98 0.03 7.57
C LEU A 61 14.30 1.38 7.84
N GLN A 62 15.08 2.44 8.09
CA GLN A 62 14.56 3.81 8.15
C GLN A 62 14.22 4.32 6.75
N ASP A 63 15.07 4.06 5.75
CA ASP A 63 14.76 4.40 4.36
C ASP A 63 13.46 3.69 3.91
N ALA A 64 13.34 2.38 4.19
CA ALA A 64 12.11 1.64 3.91
C ALA A 64 10.89 2.14 4.71
N HIS A 65 11.09 2.66 5.91
CA HIS A 65 10.02 3.29 6.71
C HIS A 65 9.50 4.57 6.04
N GLU A 66 10.40 5.42 5.52
CA GLU A 66 10.02 6.64 4.79
C GLU A 66 9.21 6.30 3.53
N ASP A 67 9.65 5.31 2.75
CA ASP A 67 8.89 4.84 1.59
C ASP A 67 7.50 4.31 1.98
N LEU A 68 7.38 3.56 3.08
CA LEU A 68 6.07 3.09 3.52
C LEU A 68 5.17 4.24 4.02
N ASP A 69 5.72 5.31 4.60
CA ASP A 69 4.95 6.49 5.00
C ASP A 69 4.38 7.24 3.80
N ASP A 70 5.19 7.43 2.75
CA ASP A 70 4.76 7.99 1.47
C ASP A 70 3.67 7.10 0.83
N ALA A 71 3.87 5.78 0.83
CA ALA A 71 2.87 4.84 0.32
C ALA A 71 1.52 4.97 1.06
N VAL A 72 1.51 5.06 2.39
CA VAL A 72 0.30 5.24 3.20
C VAL A 72 -0.41 6.54 2.83
N THR A 73 0.33 7.62 2.64
CA THR A 73 -0.22 8.91 2.22
C THR A 73 -0.96 8.78 0.89
N TYR A 74 -0.31 8.20 -0.13
CA TYR A 74 -0.93 8.02 -1.44
C TYR A 74 -2.11 7.04 -1.44
N LEU A 75 -2.04 5.96 -0.65
CA LEU A 75 -3.16 5.02 -0.52
C LEU A 75 -4.37 5.67 0.14
N THR A 76 -4.15 6.47 1.18
CA THR A 76 -5.21 7.19 1.90
C THR A 76 -5.89 8.22 1.00
N ASP A 77 -5.10 8.99 0.27
CA ASP A 77 -5.61 9.94 -0.72
C ASP A 77 -6.37 9.22 -1.83
N ALA A 78 -5.88 8.07 -2.29
CA ALA A 78 -6.53 7.28 -3.33
C ALA A 78 -7.92 6.78 -2.94
N VAL A 79 -8.18 6.49 -1.66
CA VAL A 79 -9.51 6.03 -1.18
C VAL A 79 -10.56 7.14 -1.23
N THR A 80 -10.14 8.41 -1.11
CA THR A 80 -11.05 9.57 -1.06
C THR A 80 -11.12 10.35 -2.38
N SER A 81 -10.17 10.11 -3.28
CA SER A 81 -10.01 10.85 -4.53
C SER A 81 -10.95 10.40 -5.64
N PRO A 82 -11.27 11.31 -6.59
CA PRO A 82 -12.00 10.94 -7.78
C PRO A 82 -11.16 10.06 -8.72
N ALA A 83 -11.85 9.37 -9.61
CA ALA A 83 -11.34 8.39 -10.58
C ALA A 83 -9.98 8.70 -11.24
N GLY A 84 -9.84 9.91 -11.79
CA GLY A 84 -8.67 10.30 -12.56
C GLY A 84 -7.43 10.44 -11.69
N ASP A 85 -7.61 11.02 -10.50
CA ASP A 85 -6.53 11.24 -9.54
C ASP A 85 -6.15 9.93 -8.82
N GLN A 86 -7.14 9.08 -8.55
CA GLN A 86 -6.95 7.79 -7.88
C GLN A 86 -5.94 6.90 -8.61
N ARG A 87 -5.99 6.81 -9.94
CA ARG A 87 -5.03 5.97 -10.69
C ARG A 87 -3.59 6.47 -10.54
N SER A 88 -3.40 7.78 -10.57
CA SER A 88 -2.08 8.39 -10.39
C SER A 88 -1.57 8.15 -8.96
N LEU A 89 -2.44 8.31 -7.96
CA LEU A 89 -2.13 8.05 -6.56
C LEU A 89 -1.76 6.58 -6.32
N LEU A 90 -2.52 5.63 -6.89
CA LEU A 90 -2.20 4.20 -6.79
C LEU A 90 -0.91 3.83 -7.52
N ALA A 91 -0.55 4.53 -8.60
CA ALA A 91 0.73 4.35 -9.26
C ALA A 91 1.90 4.82 -8.39
N TRP A 92 1.76 5.95 -7.69
CA TRP A 92 2.74 6.43 -6.72
C TRP A 92 2.87 5.48 -5.52
N ALA A 93 1.74 5.09 -4.91
CA ALA A 93 1.72 4.11 -3.84
C ALA A 93 2.45 2.82 -4.24
N ARG A 94 2.19 2.31 -5.45
CA ARG A 94 2.86 1.11 -5.96
C ARG A 94 4.38 1.25 -6.03
N THR A 95 4.89 2.41 -6.44
CA THR A 95 6.34 2.66 -6.53
C THR A 95 6.96 2.58 -5.15
N HIS A 96 6.45 3.35 -4.20
CA HIS A 96 6.96 3.37 -2.83
C HIS A 96 6.83 2.02 -2.11
N LEU A 97 5.74 1.28 -2.32
CA LEU A 97 5.61 -0.08 -1.80
C LEU A 97 6.69 -1.02 -2.33
N ARG A 98 7.02 -0.93 -3.62
CA ARG A 98 8.10 -1.73 -4.20
C ARG A 98 9.45 -1.33 -3.60
N ASP A 99 9.74 -0.04 -3.56
CA ASP A 99 11.03 0.49 -3.11
C ASP A 99 11.28 0.15 -1.64
N ALA A 100 10.24 0.26 -0.80
CA ALA A 100 10.29 -0.19 0.61
C ALA A 100 10.60 -1.68 0.75
N ILE A 101 9.93 -2.55 -0.03
CA ILE A 101 10.13 -4.00 0.05
C ILE A 101 11.52 -4.38 -0.47
N GLU A 102 11.99 -3.75 -1.54
CA GLU A 102 13.33 -3.98 -2.08
C GLU A 102 14.41 -3.54 -1.09
N THR A 103 14.18 -2.44 -0.37
CA THR A 103 15.11 -1.91 0.63
C THR A 103 15.11 -2.73 1.93
N ALA A 104 13.94 -3.23 2.37
CA ALA A 104 13.80 -3.97 3.62
C ALA A 104 14.18 -5.46 3.55
N ARG A 105 14.48 -5.99 2.34
CA ARG A 105 14.90 -7.38 2.10
C ARG A 105 16.40 -7.60 2.29
#